data_AF-A0A962EE14-F1
#
_entry.id   AF-A0A962EE14-F1
#
_cell.length_a   1.000
_cell.length_b   1.000
_cell.length_c   1.000
_cell.angle_alpha   90.00
_cell.angle_beta   90.00
_cell.angle_gamma   90.00
#
_symmetry.space_group_name_H-M   'P 1'
#
loop_
_entity.id
_entity.type
_entity.pdbx_description
1 polymer ?
#
loop_
_entity_poly.entity_id
_entity_poly.type
_entity_poly.pdbx_seq_one_letter_code
_entity_poly.pdbx_strand_id
1 'polypeptide(L)'
;MKPITAALLTLSSIALCQFSIPAMAAGGETPVDRVYVTAPDAPRNQTQAAADAKSAGCMSCHNPIDQKSMHASPAVVLGCTDCHGGDATVMGPASAGHAQPAPGHGHDSDSEHGHSTTAYAPDYMAAMEKAHVLPRYPQTWHYPRSSNPERTYTLLNREAPEFVRFMNPSDLRIAHEACGACHQPIIEAAKRSIMATGAMLWGGASYNNGILPFKRYILGEGYERDGTSAIINALEPVTPAMQMRGALSQLVPLPAWEVIPPGDIFRVFERGGRNINTTFPETGLPNSLGQIQRLEEPGRPDIKQSNRGPGTGQRIAVPVI
;
A
#
# COMPACT_ATOMS: atom_id res chain seq x y z
N MET A 1 -87.58 -11.66 -13.55
CA MET A 1 -87.26 -13.10 -13.48
C MET A 1 -85.82 -13.30 -13.97
N LYS A 2 -85.03 -14.09 -13.25
CA LYS A 2 -83.61 -14.47 -13.48
C LYS A 2 -83.38 -15.08 -14.91
N PRO A 3 -82.15 -15.45 -15.30
CA PRO A 3 -80.85 -14.75 -15.33
C PRO A 3 -80.17 -14.91 -16.72
N ILE A 4 -79.06 -14.20 -17.01
CA ILE A 4 -78.17 -14.58 -18.13
C ILE A 4 -76.72 -14.69 -17.60
N THR A 5 -76.36 -15.96 -17.41
CA THR A 5 -75.07 -16.66 -17.58
C THR A 5 -73.75 -15.90 -17.38
N ALA A 6 -73.03 -16.39 -16.38
CA ALA A 6 -71.60 -16.19 -16.15
C ALA A 6 -70.75 -16.83 -17.27
N ALA A 7 -69.71 -16.11 -17.69
CA ALA A 7 -68.56 -16.65 -18.38
C ALA A 7 -67.31 -16.31 -17.55
N LEU A 8 -66.64 -17.36 -17.05
CA LEU A 8 -65.37 -17.27 -16.33
C LEU A 8 -64.28 -16.73 -17.27
N LEU A 9 -63.60 -15.67 -16.86
CA LEU A 9 -62.24 -15.36 -17.32
C LEU A 9 -61.30 -15.54 -16.14
N THR A 10 -60.54 -16.63 -16.16
CA THR A 10 -59.44 -16.89 -15.23
C THR A 10 -58.25 -15.99 -15.59
N LEU A 11 -58.03 -14.92 -14.83
CA LEU A 11 -56.76 -14.19 -14.85
C LEU A 11 -55.70 -14.98 -14.08
N SER A 12 -54.80 -15.64 -14.81
CA SER A 12 -53.57 -16.20 -14.25
C SER A 12 -52.69 -15.08 -13.69
N SER A 13 -52.62 -14.99 -12.36
CA SER A 13 -51.73 -14.08 -11.66
C SER A 13 -50.31 -14.67 -11.67
N ILE A 14 -49.45 -14.21 -12.58
CA ILE A 14 -48.02 -14.52 -12.54
C ILE A 14 -47.42 -13.71 -11.39
N ALA A 15 -47.23 -14.36 -10.24
CA ALA A 15 -46.44 -13.81 -9.14
C ALA A 15 -44.98 -13.75 -9.60
N LEU A 16 -44.50 -12.55 -9.96
CA LEU A 16 -43.07 -12.28 -10.05
C LEU A 16 -42.49 -12.40 -8.63
N CYS A 17 -41.99 -13.58 -8.27
CA CYS A 17 -41.02 -13.71 -7.19
C CYS A 17 -39.78 -12.93 -7.60
N GLN A 18 -39.65 -11.71 -7.05
CA GLN A 18 -38.39 -10.98 -7.04
C GLN A 18 -37.39 -11.82 -6.25
N PHE A 19 -36.59 -12.62 -6.95
CA PHE A 19 -35.37 -13.15 -6.39
C PHE A 19 -34.44 -11.96 -6.17
N SER A 20 -34.41 -11.45 -4.95
CA SER A 20 -33.34 -10.58 -4.48
C SER A 20 -32.05 -11.39 -4.53
N ILE A 21 -31.29 -11.24 -5.61
CA ILE A 21 -29.91 -11.71 -5.66
C ILE A 21 -29.17 -10.90 -4.59
N PRO A 22 -28.66 -11.52 -3.52
CA PRO A 22 -27.82 -10.78 -2.58
C PRO A 22 -26.61 -10.28 -3.36
N ALA A 23 -26.40 -8.97 -3.36
CA ALA A 23 -25.18 -8.38 -3.86
C ALA A 23 -24.03 -9.01 -3.07
N MET A 24 -23.28 -9.91 -3.70
CA MET A 24 -22.02 -10.40 -3.17
C MET A 24 -21.07 -9.21 -3.22
N ALA A 25 -20.99 -8.45 -2.13
CA ALA A 25 -19.86 -7.58 -1.90
C ALA A 25 -18.61 -8.45 -2.02
N ALA A 26 -17.62 -7.99 -2.79
CA ALA A 26 -16.31 -8.63 -2.86
C ALA A 26 -15.64 -8.52 -1.48
N GLY A 27 -16.00 -9.44 -0.57
CA GLY A 27 -15.51 -9.46 0.80
C GLY A 27 -14.06 -9.89 0.78
N GLY A 28 -13.14 -8.92 0.88
CA GLY A 28 -11.74 -9.21 1.15
C GLY A 28 -11.57 -9.96 2.49
N GLU A 29 -10.37 -10.49 2.73
CA GLU A 29 -10.03 -11.14 4.00
C GLU A 29 -10.41 -10.25 5.20
N THR A 30 -11.10 -10.86 6.17
CA THR A 30 -11.41 -10.21 7.45
C THR A 30 -10.17 -10.21 8.35
N PRO A 31 -9.86 -9.11 9.04
CA PRO A 31 -8.70 -9.07 9.93
C PRO A 31 -8.86 -10.08 11.06
N VAL A 32 -7.77 -10.77 11.39
CA VAL A 32 -7.68 -11.61 12.59
C VAL A 32 -7.51 -10.72 13.81
N ASP A 33 -8.42 -10.87 14.78
CA ASP A 33 -8.31 -10.17 16.07
C ASP A 33 -7.07 -10.66 16.83
N ARG A 34 -6.19 -9.72 17.15
CA ARG A 34 -4.91 -9.98 17.82
C ARG A 34 -4.65 -8.92 18.87
N VAL A 35 -4.05 -9.33 19.97
CA VAL A 35 -3.48 -8.42 20.97
C VAL A 35 -2.00 -8.26 20.66
N TYR A 36 -1.61 -7.03 20.37
CA TYR A 36 -0.24 -6.68 20.06
C TYR A 36 0.48 -6.12 21.28
N VAL A 37 1.75 -6.47 21.44
CA VAL A 37 2.63 -5.85 22.42
C VAL A 37 3.44 -4.78 21.71
N THR A 38 3.21 -3.52 22.07
CA THR A 38 4.01 -2.41 21.54
C THR A 38 5.40 -2.45 22.17
N ALA A 39 6.43 -2.61 21.32
CA ALA A 39 7.81 -2.54 21.77
C ALA A 39 8.15 -1.12 22.25
N PRO A 40 9.00 -0.96 23.28
CA PRO A 40 9.45 0.36 23.70
C PRO A 40 10.23 1.05 22.57
N ASP A 41 10.34 2.38 22.65
CA ASP A 41 11.20 3.14 21.74
C ASP A 41 12.65 2.64 21.84
N ALA A 42 13.32 2.59 20.69
CA ALA A 42 14.73 2.22 20.60
C ALA A 42 15.55 3.15 21.49
N PRO A 43 16.32 2.61 22.44
CA PRO A 43 17.09 3.43 23.36
C PRO A 43 18.22 4.12 22.62
N ARG A 44 18.52 5.37 23.01
CA ARG A 44 19.70 6.08 22.48
C ARG A 44 21.01 5.35 22.80
N ASN A 45 21.09 4.79 24.01
CA ASN A 45 22.26 4.08 24.53
C ASN A 45 21.80 2.92 25.42
N GLN A 46 22.54 1.81 25.38
CA GLN A 46 22.39 0.69 26.31
C GLN A 46 23.69 -0.12 26.37
N THR A 47 23.79 -1.04 27.33
CA THR A 47 24.92 -1.98 27.42
C THR A 47 24.84 -3.06 26.35
N GLN A 48 25.98 -3.60 25.92
CA GLN A 48 26.03 -4.73 24.98
C GLN A 48 25.24 -5.94 25.47
N ALA A 49 25.30 -6.26 26.77
CA ALA A 49 24.56 -7.38 27.36
C ALA A 49 23.03 -7.22 27.20
N ALA A 50 22.51 -5.99 27.32
CA ALA A 50 21.09 -5.71 27.11
C ALA A 50 20.69 -5.88 25.63
N ALA A 51 21.52 -5.41 24.69
CA ALA A 51 21.28 -5.60 23.26
C ALA A 51 21.32 -7.08 22.86
N ASP A 52 22.27 -7.85 23.39
CA ASP A 52 22.36 -9.28 23.14
C ASP A 52 21.15 -10.03 23.74
N ALA A 53 20.69 -9.66 24.94
CA ALA A 53 19.46 -10.22 25.52
C ALA A 53 18.22 -9.93 24.64
N LYS A 54 18.13 -8.72 24.08
CA LYS A 54 17.09 -8.30 23.11
C LYS A 54 17.27 -8.89 21.70
N SER A 55 18.24 -9.79 21.51
CA SER A 55 18.52 -10.45 20.24
C SER A 55 18.61 -11.97 20.35
N ALA A 56 18.71 -12.51 21.58
CA ALA A 56 19.07 -13.90 21.83
C ALA A 56 18.14 -14.90 21.12
N GLY A 57 16.83 -14.73 21.25
CA GLY A 57 15.82 -15.56 20.57
C GLY A 57 15.91 -15.44 19.06
N CYS A 58 15.98 -14.22 18.52
CA CYS A 58 16.07 -13.98 17.08
C CYS A 58 17.30 -14.68 16.47
N MET A 59 18.45 -14.55 17.13
CA MET A 59 19.74 -15.13 16.70
C MET A 59 19.78 -16.66 16.77
N SER A 60 18.82 -17.30 17.44
CA SER A 60 18.71 -18.76 17.46
C SER A 60 18.14 -19.34 16.14
N CYS A 61 17.49 -18.51 15.32
CA CYS A 61 16.97 -18.86 13.99
C CYS A 61 17.66 -18.06 12.88
N HIS A 62 17.89 -16.77 13.09
CA HIS A 62 18.50 -15.86 12.12
C HIS A 62 20.02 -15.79 12.33
N ASN A 63 20.71 -16.86 11.93
CA ASN A 63 22.17 -16.94 12.01
C ASN A 63 22.71 -17.89 10.91
N PRO A 64 23.80 -17.53 10.21
CA PRO A 64 24.57 -16.29 10.34
C PRO A 64 23.83 -15.06 9.76
N ILE A 65 24.18 -13.88 10.27
CA ILE A 65 23.82 -12.58 9.69
C ILE A 65 25.07 -11.75 9.49
N ASP A 66 25.06 -10.89 8.48
CA ASP A 66 26.23 -10.06 8.14
C ASP A 66 26.49 -8.98 9.20
N GLN A 67 25.42 -8.41 9.76
CA GLN A 67 25.47 -7.37 10.80
C GLN A 67 24.29 -7.49 11.75
N LYS A 68 24.54 -7.32 13.06
CA LYS A 68 23.49 -7.33 14.10
C LYS A 68 22.57 -6.11 14.06
N SER A 69 23.03 -5.01 13.46
CA SER A 69 22.23 -3.79 13.27
C SER A 69 22.59 -3.09 11.96
N MET A 70 21.77 -2.11 11.55
CA MET A 70 22.05 -1.27 10.38
C MET A 70 23.28 -0.36 10.54
N HIS A 71 23.87 -0.30 11.72
CA HIS A 71 25.00 0.56 12.04
C HIS A 71 26.29 -0.24 12.00
N ALA A 72 27.21 0.14 11.10
CA ALA A 72 28.56 -0.45 11.05
C ALA A 72 29.43 -0.04 12.25
N SER A 73 29.09 1.06 12.93
CA SER A 73 29.86 1.54 14.08
C SER A 73 29.52 0.73 15.33
N PRO A 74 30.52 0.16 16.04
CA PRO A 74 30.30 -0.59 17.28
C PRO A 74 29.84 0.31 18.45
N ALA A 75 29.86 1.64 18.28
CA ALA A 75 29.35 2.57 19.27
C ALA A 75 27.81 2.57 19.36
N VAL A 76 27.12 2.08 18.32
CA VAL A 76 25.66 1.96 18.33
C VAL A 76 25.29 0.54 18.74
N VAL A 77 24.78 0.44 19.97
CA VAL A 77 24.47 -0.84 20.60
C VAL A 77 22.96 -1.02 20.63
N LEU A 78 22.41 -1.73 19.64
CA LEU A 78 20.99 -2.04 19.50
C LEU A 78 20.79 -3.54 19.36
N GLY A 79 19.75 -4.07 20.00
CA GLY A 79 19.28 -5.44 19.80
C GLY A 79 18.20 -5.52 18.71
N CYS A 80 17.92 -6.71 18.22
CA CYS A 80 16.94 -6.94 17.15
C CYS A 80 15.57 -6.32 17.49
N THR A 81 15.08 -6.54 18.71
CA THR A 81 13.76 -6.06 19.13
C THR A 81 13.71 -4.56 19.42
N ASP A 82 14.86 -3.87 19.54
CA ASP A 82 14.86 -2.41 19.68
C ASP A 82 14.34 -1.73 18.42
N CYS A 83 14.67 -2.26 17.24
CA CYS A 83 14.16 -1.75 15.98
C CYS A 83 12.85 -2.44 15.59
N HIS A 84 12.82 -3.77 15.58
CA HIS A 84 11.72 -4.55 15.01
C HIS A 84 10.60 -4.90 16.00
N GLY A 85 10.84 -4.85 17.32
CA GLY A 85 9.92 -5.47 18.28
C GLY A 85 9.95 -7.01 18.20
N GLY A 86 8.84 -7.66 18.55
CA GLY A 86 8.78 -9.12 18.72
C GLY A 86 9.28 -9.59 20.09
N ASP A 87 9.36 -10.91 20.28
CA ASP A 87 9.77 -11.52 21.56
C ASP A 87 11.14 -12.21 21.44
N ALA A 88 12.18 -11.54 21.94
CA ALA A 88 13.55 -12.06 21.98
C ALA A 88 13.78 -13.18 23.00
N THR A 89 12.79 -13.50 23.85
CA THR A 89 12.92 -14.58 24.83
C THR A 89 12.58 -15.96 24.25
N VAL A 90 11.90 -15.98 23.10
CA VAL A 90 11.53 -17.21 22.42
C VAL A 90 12.71 -17.75 21.63
N MET A 91 13.19 -18.93 22.04
CA MET A 91 14.25 -19.65 21.34
C MET A 91 13.66 -20.56 20.27
N GLY A 92 14.29 -20.62 19.11
CA GLY A 92 14.01 -21.61 18.08
C GLY A 92 14.33 -23.03 18.55
N PRO A 93 13.72 -24.05 17.93
CA PRO A 93 14.07 -25.44 18.21
C PRO A 93 15.54 -25.70 17.85
N ALA A 94 16.14 -26.75 18.43
CA ALA A 94 17.54 -27.10 18.15
C ALA A 94 17.82 -27.33 16.65
N SER A 95 16.80 -27.71 15.89
CA SER A 95 16.84 -27.88 14.44
C SER A 95 16.89 -26.57 13.65
N ALA A 96 16.55 -25.42 14.25
CA ALA A 96 16.44 -24.12 13.57
C ALA A 96 17.80 -23.51 13.20
N GLY A 97 18.86 -23.84 13.95
CA GLY A 97 20.21 -23.32 13.74
C GLY A 97 21.07 -24.11 12.76
N HIS A 98 20.52 -25.17 12.14
CA HIS A 98 21.27 -25.98 11.18
C HIS A 98 21.00 -25.48 9.77
N ALA A 99 22.09 -25.10 9.10
CA ALA A 99 22.20 -24.59 7.74
C ALA A 99 21.64 -25.53 6.66
N GLN A 100 20.35 -25.84 6.73
CA GLN A 100 19.58 -26.06 5.53
C GLN A 100 19.03 -24.67 5.15
N PRO A 101 19.22 -24.19 3.92
CA PRO A 101 18.49 -23.03 3.46
C PRO A 101 17.02 -23.27 3.83
N ALA A 102 16.38 -22.28 4.47
CA ALA A 102 14.97 -22.39 4.78
C ALA A 102 14.25 -22.91 3.53
N PRO A 103 13.25 -23.81 3.64
CA PRO A 103 12.43 -24.19 2.51
C PRO A 103 11.96 -22.93 1.75
N GLY A 104 12.62 -22.58 0.64
CA GLY A 104 12.42 -21.32 -0.08
C GLY A 104 13.69 -20.50 -0.38
N HIS A 105 14.86 -20.86 0.14
CA HIS A 105 16.14 -20.16 -0.14
C HIS A 105 17.12 -20.96 -1.02
N GLY A 106 16.64 -22.00 -1.69
CA GLY A 106 17.41 -22.79 -2.64
C GLY A 106 16.82 -22.72 -4.05
N HIS A 107 17.68 -22.53 -5.04
CA HIS A 107 17.39 -22.94 -6.42
C HIS A 107 17.24 -24.47 -6.44
N ASP A 108 16.07 -24.97 -6.10
CA ASP A 108 15.66 -26.30 -6.55
C ASP A 108 15.53 -26.15 -8.08
N SER A 109 16.41 -26.82 -8.81
CA SER A 109 16.77 -26.60 -10.22
C SER A 109 15.63 -26.73 -11.24
N ASP A 110 14.41 -27.01 -10.79
CA ASP A 110 13.30 -27.44 -11.65
C ASP A 110 12.07 -26.54 -11.52
N SER A 111 12.16 -25.41 -10.82
CA SER A 111 11.12 -24.36 -10.87
C SER A 111 11.72 -23.01 -11.20
N GLU A 112 11.16 -22.35 -12.20
CA GLU A 112 11.60 -21.05 -12.74
C GLU A 112 11.65 -19.95 -11.64
N HIS A 113 11.00 -20.19 -10.49
CA HIS A 113 11.11 -19.44 -9.26
C HIS A 113 11.18 -20.40 -8.04
N GLY A 114 12.41 -20.78 -7.66
CA GLY A 114 12.73 -21.73 -6.58
C GLY A 114 12.08 -21.39 -5.24
N HIS A 115 10.95 -22.02 -4.95
CA HIS A 115 10.33 -22.03 -3.63
C HIS A 115 10.27 -23.47 -3.16
N SER A 116 11.05 -23.84 -2.14
CA SER A 116 10.91 -25.18 -1.56
C SER A 116 9.54 -25.30 -0.89
N THR A 117 8.86 -26.39 -1.22
CA THR A 117 7.51 -26.73 -0.80
C THR A 117 7.47 -27.43 0.55
N THR A 118 8.63 -27.55 1.22
CA THR A 118 8.73 -28.26 2.49
C THR A 118 8.15 -27.41 3.61
N ALA A 119 7.10 -27.90 4.25
CA ALA A 119 6.52 -27.21 5.40
C ALA A 119 7.52 -27.15 6.56
N TYR A 120 7.55 -26.03 7.28
CA TYR A 120 8.31 -25.89 8.52
C TYR A 120 7.84 -26.91 9.56
N ALA A 121 8.76 -27.39 10.39
CA ALA A 121 8.43 -28.30 11.48
C ALA A 121 7.45 -27.65 12.48
N PRO A 122 6.54 -28.42 13.11
CA PRO A 122 5.52 -27.85 14.00
C PRO A 122 6.08 -27.05 15.19
N ASP A 123 7.21 -27.49 15.74
CA ASP A 123 7.91 -26.80 16.83
C ASP A 123 8.56 -25.48 16.37
N TYR A 124 9.10 -25.45 15.14
CA TYR A 124 9.59 -24.23 14.51
C TYR A 124 8.47 -23.21 14.30
N MET A 125 7.34 -23.67 13.73
CA MET A 125 6.15 -22.83 13.52
C MET A 125 5.61 -22.25 14.83
N ALA A 126 5.49 -23.09 15.87
CA ALA A 126 5.02 -22.65 17.18
C ALA A 126 5.98 -21.66 17.86
N ALA A 127 7.30 -21.79 17.66
CA ALA A 127 8.28 -20.80 18.14
C ALA A 127 8.16 -19.50 17.34
N MET A 128 8.08 -19.57 16.01
CA MET A 128 7.93 -18.40 15.13
C MET A 128 6.66 -17.61 15.46
N GLU A 129 5.51 -18.27 15.65
CA GLU A 129 4.25 -17.63 16.01
C GLU A 129 4.31 -16.87 17.35
N LYS A 130 5.15 -17.32 18.29
CA LYS A 130 5.36 -16.64 19.57
C LYS A 130 6.37 -15.49 19.46
N ALA A 131 7.43 -15.68 18.68
CA ALA A 131 8.51 -14.72 18.54
C ALA A 131 8.13 -13.54 17.63
N HIS A 132 7.45 -13.83 16.51
CA HIS A 132 7.13 -12.84 15.49
C HIS A 132 5.87 -12.04 15.84
N VAL A 133 5.85 -10.79 15.41
CA VAL A 133 4.60 -10.04 15.34
C VAL A 133 3.82 -10.53 14.12
N LEU A 134 2.61 -11.04 14.34
CA LEU A 134 1.81 -11.67 13.27
C LEU A 134 0.91 -10.65 12.54
N PRO A 135 0.69 -10.81 11.22
CA PRO A 135 -0.17 -9.92 10.45
C PRO A 135 -1.64 -10.08 10.83
N ARG A 136 -2.43 -9.01 10.67
CA ARG A 136 -3.89 -9.06 10.73
C ARG A 136 -4.49 -9.81 9.55
N TYR A 137 -3.83 -9.78 8.39
CA TYR A 137 -4.32 -10.40 7.15
C TYR A 137 -3.43 -11.56 6.66
N PRO A 138 -3.34 -12.67 7.42
CA PRO A 138 -2.40 -13.75 7.13
C PRO A 138 -2.54 -14.34 5.73
N GLN A 139 -3.75 -14.48 5.17
CA GLN A 139 -3.92 -15.02 3.81
C GLN A 139 -3.36 -14.04 2.77
N THR A 140 -3.66 -12.75 2.92
CA THR A 140 -3.16 -11.69 2.01
C THR A 140 -1.64 -11.57 2.07
N TRP A 141 -1.04 -11.74 3.26
CA TRP A 141 0.41 -11.79 3.44
C TRP A 141 1.05 -13.12 3.02
N HIS A 142 0.25 -14.08 2.55
CA HIS A 142 0.68 -15.46 2.27
C HIS A 142 1.39 -16.14 3.46
N TYR A 143 1.06 -15.74 4.68
CA TYR A 143 1.61 -16.35 5.88
C TYR A 143 1.36 -17.87 5.86
N PRO A 144 2.36 -18.71 6.18
CA PRO A 144 3.65 -18.38 6.81
C PRO A 144 4.84 -18.23 5.84
N ARG A 145 4.60 -17.92 4.57
CA ARG A 145 5.70 -17.67 3.62
C ARG A 145 6.52 -16.47 4.09
N SER A 146 7.84 -16.57 3.94
CA SER A 146 8.76 -15.48 4.24
C SER A 146 8.75 -14.38 3.18
N SER A 147 8.28 -14.67 1.96
CA SER A 147 8.20 -13.70 0.89
C SER A 147 7.01 -12.77 1.06
N ASN A 148 7.27 -11.46 0.96
CA ASN A 148 6.22 -10.46 0.94
C ASN A 148 5.47 -10.52 -0.40
N PRO A 149 4.14 -10.38 -0.39
CA PRO A 149 3.38 -10.16 -1.62
C PRO A 149 3.87 -8.93 -2.38
N GLU A 150 3.63 -8.91 -3.68
CA GLU A 150 3.88 -7.71 -4.48
C GLU A 150 2.90 -6.60 -4.10
N ARG A 151 3.36 -5.33 -4.20
CA ARG A 151 2.50 -4.14 -4.07
C ARG A 151 1.75 -4.01 -2.73
N THR A 152 2.40 -4.36 -1.63
CA THR A 152 1.85 -4.31 -0.26
C THR A 152 1.69 -2.90 0.32
N TYR A 153 1.97 -1.83 -0.44
CA TYR A 153 1.97 -0.45 0.05
C TYR A 153 0.63 -0.01 0.66
N THR A 154 -0.52 -0.40 0.09
CA THR A 154 -1.83 -0.11 0.69
C THR A 154 -2.21 -1.09 1.79
N LEU A 155 -1.74 -2.34 1.72
CA LEU A 155 -1.98 -3.35 2.74
C LEU A 155 -1.35 -2.95 4.08
N LEU A 156 -0.16 -2.37 4.04
CA LEU A 156 0.54 -1.83 5.21
C LEU A 156 -0.26 -0.75 5.95
N ASN A 157 -1.17 -0.02 5.29
CA ASN A 157 -2.04 0.96 5.94
C ASN A 157 -3.20 0.32 6.71
N ARG A 158 -3.44 -0.99 6.55
CA ARG A 158 -4.50 -1.74 7.25
C ARG A 158 -3.96 -2.55 8.43
N GLU A 159 -2.65 -2.69 8.51
CA GLU A 159 -1.96 -3.51 9.50
C GLU A 159 -1.79 -2.81 10.85
N ALA A 160 -1.47 -3.59 11.87
CA ALA A 160 -1.09 -3.05 13.17
C ALA A 160 0.26 -2.30 13.06
N PRO A 161 0.44 -1.17 13.76
CA PRO A 161 1.73 -0.46 13.81
C PRO A 161 2.88 -1.36 14.25
N GLU A 162 2.62 -2.30 15.15
CA GLU A 162 3.60 -3.28 15.64
C GLU A 162 4.05 -4.24 14.54
N PHE A 163 3.12 -4.66 13.66
CA PHE A 163 3.47 -5.49 12.51
C PHE A 163 4.25 -4.70 11.46
N VAL A 164 3.84 -3.45 11.20
CA VAL A 164 4.58 -2.52 10.33
C VAL A 164 6.00 -2.33 10.84
N ARG A 165 6.19 -2.12 12.15
CA ARG A 165 7.52 -2.00 12.79
C ARG A 165 8.36 -3.26 12.63
N PHE A 166 7.76 -4.41 12.86
CA PHE A 166 8.41 -5.71 12.72
C PHE A 166 8.93 -5.94 11.30
N MET A 167 8.11 -5.60 10.31
CA MET A 167 8.44 -5.75 8.90
C MET A 167 9.42 -4.68 8.40
N ASN A 168 9.21 -3.43 8.78
CA ASN A 168 9.97 -2.29 8.31
C ASN A 168 10.07 -1.20 9.40
N PRO A 169 11.11 -1.23 10.24
CA PRO A 169 11.30 -0.21 11.28
C PRO A 169 11.62 1.19 10.71
N SER A 170 11.92 1.31 9.41
CA SER A 170 12.16 2.59 8.74
C SER A 170 10.91 3.23 8.14
N ASP A 171 9.75 2.57 8.21
CA ASP A 171 8.47 3.17 7.81
C ASP A 171 8.26 4.49 8.58
N LEU A 172 7.94 5.57 7.88
CA LEU A 172 7.86 6.91 8.49
C LEU A 172 6.75 7.06 9.53
N ARG A 173 5.81 6.10 9.61
CA ARG A 173 4.81 5.99 10.68
C ARG A 173 5.41 5.47 11.99
N ILE A 174 6.51 4.72 11.90
CA ILE A 174 7.17 4.00 13.01
C ILE A 174 8.56 4.55 13.33
N ALA A 175 9.23 5.19 12.38
CA ALA A 175 10.64 5.57 12.48
C ALA A 175 10.99 6.41 13.72
N HIS A 176 10.04 7.15 14.30
CA HIS A 176 10.25 7.83 15.58
C HIS A 176 10.55 6.86 16.72
N GLU A 177 9.83 5.74 16.81
CA GLU A 177 10.01 4.72 17.83
C GLU A 177 11.31 3.95 17.58
N ALA A 178 11.57 3.53 16.33
CA ALA A 178 12.70 2.66 16.03
C ALA A 178 14.03 3.38 15.81
N CYS A 179 14.01 4.66 15.42
CA CYS A 179 15.19 5.43 15.01
C CYS A 179 15.26 6.84 15.63
N GLY A 180 14.15 7.35 16.18
CA GLY A 180 14.00 8.76 16.58
C GLY A 180 14.95 9.23 17.68
N ALA A 181 15.36 8.34 18.58
CA ALA A 181 16.30 8.65 19.65
C ALA A 181 17.63 9.27 19.15
N CYS A 182 18.02 8.96 17.90
CA CYS A 182 19.21 9.51 17.24
C CYS A 182 18.89 10.30 15.95
N HIS A 183 17.84 9.94 15.22
CA HIS A 183 17.55 10.45 13.87
C HIS A 183 16.33 11.37 13.79
N GLN A 184 15.82 11.88 14.92
CA GLN A 184 14.62 12.73 14.93
C GLN A 184 14.63 13.85 13.88
N PRO A 185 15.70 14.66 13.71
CA PRO A 185 15.66 15.78 12.77
C PRO A 185 15.48 15.35 11.31
N ILE A 186 16.12 14.26 10.89
CA ILE A 186 16.03 13.77 9.51
C ILE A 186 14.70 13.07 9.25
N ILE A 187 14.14 12.37 10.25
CA ILE A 187 12.81 11.76 10.14
C ILE A 187 11.75 12.85 9.94
N GLU A 188 11.80 13.91 10.75
CA GLU A 188 10.88 15.05 10.62
C GLU A 188 11.02 15.76 9.26
N ALA A 189 12.25 15.94 8.76
CA ALA A 189 12.48 16.50 7.44
C ALA A 189 11.94 15.58 6.32
N ALA A 190 12.18 14.27 6.42
CA ALA A 190 11.74 13.28 5.43
C ALA A 190 10.20 13.23 5.34
N LYS A 191 9.50 13.21 6.48
CA LYS A 191 8.03 13.20 6.55
C LYS A 191 7.38 14.40 5.84
N ARG A 192 8.07 15.53 5.76
CA ARG A 192 7.60 16.76 5.08
C ARG A 192 8.21 16.96 3.69
N SER A 193 8.95 15.98 3.19
CA SER A 193 9.60 16.06 1.88
C SER A 193 8.66 15.62 0.75
N ILE A 194 8.98 16.05 -0.47
CA ILE A 194 8.28 15.59 -1.67
C ILE A 194 8.46 14.09 -1.94
N MET A 195 9.51 13.47 -1.39
CA MET A 195 9.76 12.03 -1.56
C MET A 195 8.79 11.19 -0.75
N ALA A 196 8.41 11.65 0.44
CA ALA A 196 7.44 10.97 1.29
C ALA A 196 5.99 11.25 0.86
N THR A 197 5.73 12.45 0.33
CA THR A 197 4.36 12.93 0.11
C THR A 197 3.89 12.85 -1.34
N GLY A 198 4.81 12.70 -2.31
CA GLY A 198 4.44 12.76 -3.72
C GLY A 198 3.78 14.09 -4.13
N ALA A 199 3.91 15.16 -3.34
CA ALA A 199 3.12 16.38 -3.52
C ALA A 199 3.29 17.02 -4.92
N MET A 200 4.46 16.86 -5.52
CA MET A 200 4.71 17.30 -6.89
C MET A 200 3.86 16.53 -7.91
N LEU A 201 3.76 15.21 -7.78
CA LEU A 201 2.97 14.34 -8.65
C LEU A 201 1.48 14.71 -8.55
N TRP A 202 0.94 14.74 -7.33
CA TRP A 202 -0.47 14.99 -7.08
C TRP A 202 -0.89 16.43 -7.38
N GLY A 203 -0.02 17.40 -7.12
CA GLY A 203 -0.23 18.78 -7.51
C GLY A 203 -0.28 18.99 -9.02
N GLY A 204 0.65 18.37 -9.76
CA GLY A 204 0.64 18.39 -11.21
C GLY A 204 -0.59 17.69 -11.80
N ALA A 205 -0.91 16.50 -11.29
CA ALA A 205 -2.06 15.72 -11.72
C ALA A 205 -3.38 16.48 -11.49
N SER A 206 -3.59 17.02 -10.28
CA SER A 206 -4.83 17.72 -9.94
C SER A 206 -5.06 18.98 -10.77
N TYR A 207 -4.02 19.80 -10.99
CA TYR A 207 -4.15 20.99 -11.82
C TYR A 207 -4.35 20.64 -13.30
N ASN A 208 -3.55 19.72 -13.86
CA ASN A 208 -3.62 19.37 -15.28
C ASN A 208 -4.95 18.72 -15.66
N ASN A 209 -5.53 17.93 -14.75
CA ASN A 209 -6.84 17.29 -14.95
C ASN A 209 -8.02 18.18 -14.52
N GLY A 210 -7.78 19.36 -13.95
CA GLY A 210 -8.83 20.30 -13.53
C GLY A 210 -9.59 19.89 -12.27
N ILE A 211 -9.01 19.04 -11.42
CA ILE A 211 -9.53 18.68 -10.10
C ILE A 211 -9.47 19.90 -9.16
N LEU A 212 -8.37 20.66 -9.23
CA LEU A 212 -8.18 21.90 -8.48
C LEU A 212 -7.86 23.07 -9.41
N PRO A 213 -8.49 24.25 -9.24
CA PRO A 213 -8.35 25.39 -10.16
C PRO A 213 -7.09 26.24 -9.90
N PHE A 214 -6.08 25.71 -9.20
CA PHE A 214 -4.87 26.45 -8.84
C PHE A 214 -3.60 25.61 -8.90
N LYS A 215 -2.45 26.25 -9.16
CA LYS A 215 -1.12 25.61 -9.23
C LYS A 215 -0.40 25.52 -7.88
N ARG A 216 -1.14 25.68 -6.77
CA ARG A 216 -0.60 25.50 -5.43
C ARG A 216 -0.82 24.04 -5.02
N TYR A 217 0.28 23.28 -4.96
CA TYR A 217 0.23 21.83 -4.80
C TYR A 217 -0.03 21.44 -3.34
N ILE A 218 -1.29 21.52 -2.94
CA ILE A 218 -1.73 21.26 -1.55
C ILE A 218 -2.06 19.78 -1.28
N LEU A 219 -2.06 18.93 -2.31
CA LEU A 219 -2.36 17.50 -2.17
C LEU A 219 -1.05 16.73 -1.98
N GLY A 220 -1.06 15.77 -1.06
CA GLY A 220 0.06 14.88 -0.84
C GLY A 220 -0.36 13.67 -0.01
N GLU A 221 0.41 12.60 -0.09
CA GLU A 221 0.24 11.43 0.75
C GLU A 221 0.91 11.64 2.10
N GLY A 222 0.27 11.10 3.13
CA GLY A 222 0.75 11.11 4.49
C GLY A 222 -0.13 10.17 5.29
N TYR A 223 0.46 9.44 6.21
CA TYR A 223 -0.25 8.47 7.03
C TYR A 223 0.15 8.61 8.49
N GLU A 224 -0.84 8.54 9.37
CA GLU A 224 -0.64 8.48 10.81
C GLU A 224 -0.15 7.08 11.22
N ARG A 225 0.18 6.93 12.50
CA ARG A 225 0.67 5.67 13.07
C ARG A 225 -0.24 4.49 12.74
N ASP A 226 -1.55 4.69 12.77
CA ASP A 226 -2.58 3.67 12.53
C ASP A 226 -2.90 3.43 11.04
N GLY A 227 -2.20 4.11 10.13
CA GLY A 227 -2.41 4.01 8.67
C GLY A 227 -3.55 4.88 8.14
N THR A 228 -4.20 5.69 8.97
CA THR A 228 -5.16 6.69 8.50
C THR A 228 -4.46 7.84 7.80
N SER A 229 -5.14 8.49 6.85
CA SER A 229 -4.57 9.59 6.08
C SER A 229 -4.30 10.82 6.96
N ALA A 230 -3.10 11.39 6.85
CA ALA A 230 -2.63 12.51 7.65
C ALA A 230 -2.70 13.84 6.90
N ILE A 231 -3.02 14.92 7.63
CA ILE A 231 -2.76 16.30 7.17
C ILE A 231 -1.38 16.71 7.70
N ILE A 232 -0.47 17.07 6.80
CA ILE A 232 0.88 17.48 7.17
C ILE A 232 0.91 19.00 7.30
N ASN A 233 1.02 19.48 8.54
CA ASN A 233 1.07 20.90 8.83
C ASN A 233 2.50 21.47 8.75
N ALA A 234 2.59 22.74 8.39
CA ALA A 234 3.80 23.53 8.59
C ALA A 234 4.16 23.59 10.08
N LEU A 235 5.46 23.59 10.37
CA LEU A 235 5.97 23.65 11.75
C LEU A 235 5.61 24.96 12.45
N GLU A 236 5.49 26.03 11.65
CA GLU A 236 5.20 27.38 12.11
C GLU A 236 4.15 28.00 11.19
N PRO A 237 3.36 28.98 11.68
CA PRO A 237 2.45 29.74 10.84
C PRO A 237 3.16 30.34 9.62
N VAL A 238 2.65 30.04 8.43
CA VAL A 238 3.26 30.51 7.18
C VAL A 238 3.00 32.01 7.00
N THR A 239 4.08 32.80 7.04
CA THR A 239 4.02 34.25 6.81
C THR A 239 3.79 34.58 5.33
N PRO A 240 3.30 35.79 4.98
CA PRO A 240 3.16 36.22 3.59
C PRO A 240 4.47 36.10 2.78
N ALA A 241 5.62 36.42 3.39
CA ALA A 241 6.92 36.29 2.74
C ALA A 241 7.32 34.82 2.46
N MET A 242 6.97 33.89 3.36
CA MET A 242 7.17 32.45 3.13
C MET A 242 6.26 31.94 2.02
N GLN A 243 5.00 32.37 2.01
CA GLN A 243 4.02 31.98 1.01
C GLN A 243 4.44 32.43 -0.40
N MET A 244 5.01 33.63 -0.54
CA MET A 244 5.59 34.12 -1.80
C MET A 244 6.76 33.27 -2.30
N ARG A 245 7.46 32.55 -1.40
CA ARG A 245 8.53 31.60 -1.72
C ARG A 245 8.02 30.16 -1.91
N GLY A 246 6.70 29.95 -1.92
CA GLY A 246 6.09 28.65 -2.17
C GLY A 246 5.87 27.79 -0.92
N ALA A 247 6.07 28.32 0.29
CA ALA A 247 5.73 27.59 1.51
C ALA A 247 4.22 27.35 1.61
N LEU A 248 3.85 26.12 2.00
CA LEU A 248 2.47 25.71 2.20
C LEU A 248 2.17 25.62 3.69
N SER A 249 0.98 26.04 4.11
CA SER A 249 0.53 25.91 5.50
C SER A 249 0.23 24.45 5.86
N GLN A 250 -0.23 23.67 4.89
CA GLN A 250 -0.52 22.26 5.04
C GLN A 250 -0.48 21.53 3.69
N LEU A 251 -0.24 20.23 3.74
CA LEU A 251 -0.61 19.27 2.70
C LEU A 251 -1.78 18.43 3.22
N VAL A 252 -2.81 18.27 2.40
CA VAL A 252 -3.99 17.46 2.71
C VAL A 252 -3.96 16.17 1.90
N PRO A 253 -4.51 15.07 2.45
CA PRO A 253 -4.58 13.81 1.73
C PRO A 253 -5.46 13.92 0.49
N LEU A 254 -5.30 12.97 -0.42
CA LEU A 254 -6.16 12.88 -1.59
C LEU A 254 -7.62 12.69 -1.15
N PRO A 255 -8.57 13.42 -1.77
CA PRO A 255 -9.99 13.16 -1.54
C PRO A 255 -10.34 11.73 -1.95
N ALA A 256 -11.31 11.14 -1.26
CA ALA A 256 -11.87 9.85 -1.65
C ALA A 256 -12.46 9.96 -3.07
N TRP A 257 -12.29 8.93 -3.90
CA TRP A 257 -12.66 9.00 -5.31
C TRP A 257 -14.17 9.25 -5.52
N GLU A 258 -15.00 8.83 -4.56
CA GLU A 258 -16.45 9.00 -4.55
C GLU A 258 -16.88 10.47 -4.46
N VAL A 259 -16.03 11.32 -3.89
CA VAL A 259 -16.29 12.76 -3.71
C VAL A 259 -15.53 13.64 -4.69
N ILE A 260 -14.70 13.04 -5.55
CA ILE A 260 -14.05 13.76 -6.64
C ILE A 260 -15.08 13.91 -7.75
N PRO A 261 -15.42 15.15 -8.16
CA PRO A 261 -16.32 15.34 -9.29
C PRO A 261 -15.68 14.64 -10.49
N PRO A 262 -16.45 13.78 -11.21
CA PRO A 262 -15.93 13.21 -12.43
C PRO A 262 -15.52 14.37 -13.34
N GLY A 263 -14.46 14.15 -14.12
CA GLY A 263 -14.06 15.08 -15.16
C GLY A 263 -15.15 15.19 -16.23
N ASP A 264 -14.76 15.38 -17.48
CA ASP A 264 -15.72 15.49 -18.56
C ASP A 264 -16.42 14.13 -18.84
N ILE A 265 -17.59 13.93 -18.23
CA ILE A 265 -18.41 12.71 -18.34
C ILE A 265 -18.95 12.48 -19.76
N PHE A 266 -18.91 13.48 -20.63
CA PHE A 266 -19.42 13.36 -22.00
C PHE A 266 -18.35 12.92 -23.00
N ARG A 267 -17.06 12.94 -22.62
CA ARG A 267 -15.95 12.60 -23.50
C ARG A 267 -15.73 11.11 -23.74
N VAL A 268 -16.24 10.26 -22.86
CA VAL A 268 -16.30 8.79 -23.08
C VAL A 268 -17.18 8.42 -24.28
N PHE A 269 -18.06 9.33 -24.70
CA PHE A 269 -18.93 9.17 -25.88
C PHE A 269 -18.37 9.84 -27.14
N GLU A 270 -17.17 10.43 -27.09
CA GLU A 270 -16.51 10.87 -28.32
C GLU A 270 -16.23 9.65 -29.21
N ARG A 271 -16.30 9.85 -30.53
CA ARG A 271 -16.02 8.77 -31.49
C ARG A 271 -14.58 8.30 -31.30
N GLY A 272 -14.39 7.20 -30.59
CA GLY A 272 -13.20 6.36 -30.71
C GLY A 272 -13.21 5.70 -32.08
N GLY A 273 -12.05 5.57 -32.72
CA GLY A 273 -12.00 4.89 -34.00
C GLY A 273 -10.59 4.75 -34.52
N ARG A 274 -10.28 3.53 -34.95
CA ARG A 274 -9.08 3.00 -35.62
C ARG A 274 -8.37 3.91 -36.64
N ASN A 275 -9.02 4.99 -37.09
CA ASN A 275 -8.56 5.94 -38.10
C ASN A 275 -8.45 7.40 -37.59
N ILE A 276 -8.73 7.67 -36.31
CA ILE A 276 -8.54 8.98 -35.69
C ILE A 276 -7.17 8.95 -35.02
N ASN A 277 -6.17 9.52 -35.69
CA ASN A 277 -4.84 9.63 -35.12
C ASN A 277 -4.91 10.39 -33.79
N THR A 278 -4.39 9.76 -32.74
CA THR A 278 -4.17 10.39 -31.45
C THR A 278 -3.35 11.67 -31.65
N THR A 279 -3.81 12.77 -31.07
CA THR A 279 -3.03 14.01 -30.95
C THR A 279 -2.27 14.05 -29.62
N PHE A 280 -2.40 13.01 -28.78
CA PHE A 280 -1.63 12.86 -27.54
C PHE A 280 -0.14 12.75 -27.88
N PRO A 281 0.74 13.49 -27.19
CA PRO A 281 2.16 13.38 -27.39
C PRO A 281 2.66 12.07 -26.80
N GLU A 282 3.12 11.18 -27.67
CA GLU A 282 3.78 9.94 -27.29
C GLU A 282 5.22 10.25 -26.83
N THR A 283 5.35 10.71 -25.59
CA THR A 283 6.66 11.04 -25.01
C THR A 283 7.27 9.78 -24.41
N GLY A 284 8.25 9.18 -25.10
CA GLY A 284 9.05 8.06 -24.57
C GLY A 284 8.55 6.64 -24.85
N LEU A 285 7.56 6.46 -25.74
CA LEU A 285 7.10 5.14 -26.19
C LEU A 285 7.45 4.91 -27.67
N PRO A 286 7.89 3.70 -28.08
CA PRO A 286 8.24 3.38 -29.47
C PRO A 286 7.00 3.08 -30.33
N ASN A 287 5.91 3.83 -30.16
CA ASN A 287 4.63 3.63 -30.87
C ASN A 287 4.27 4.80 -31.80
N SER A 288 5.26 5.53 -32.33
CA SER A 288 5.14 6.80 -33.06
C SER A 288 4.15 6.87 -34.25
N LEU A 289 3.48 5.75 -34.59
CA LEU A 289 2.52 5.59 -35.67
C LEU A 289 1.22 4.87 -35.25
N GLY A 290 0.94 4.73 -33.94
CA GLY A 290 -0.30 4.12 -33.45
C GLY A 290 -0.45 2.63 -33.79
N GLN A 291 0.67 1.88 -33.83
CA GLN A 291 0.65 0.45 -34.22
C GLN A 291 -0.02 -0.44 -33.16
N ILE A 292 0.10 -0.10 -31.88
CA ILE A 292 -0.54 -0.83 -30.77
C ILE A 292 -2.07 -0.75 -30.87
N GLN A 293 -2.61 0.40 -31.26
CA GLN A 293 -4.05 0.65 -31.44
C GLN A 293 -4.65 -0.18 -32.59
N ARG A 294 -3.82 -0.70 -33.51
CA ARG A 294 -4.25 -1.62 -34.57
C ARG A 294 -4.51 -3.04 -34.07
N LEU A 295 -4.07 -3.37 -32.85
CA LEU A 295 -4.28 -4.68 -32.21
C LEU A 295 -5.61 -4.76 -31.45
N GLU A 296 -6.30 -3.62 -31.25
CA GLU A 296 -7.59 -3.58 -30.54
C GLU A 296 -8.74 -4.14 -31.39
N GLU A 297 -9.64 -4.88 -30.75
CA GLU A 297 -10.78 -5.51 -31.43
C GLU A 297 -11.86 -4.48 -31.84
N PRO A 298 -12.52 -4.67 -33.00
CA PRO A 298 -13.61 -3.80 -33.44
C PRO A 298 -14.70 -3.63 -32.37
N GLY A 299 -15.03 -2.39 -32.02
CA GLY A 299 -16.09 -2.07 -31.06
C GLY A 299 -15.60 -1.87 -29.62
N ARG A 300 -14.34 -2.16 -29.31
CA ARG A 300 -13.70 -1.65 -28.09
C ARG A 300 -13.27 -0.20 -28.28
N PRO A 301 -13.41 0.67 -27.26
CA PRO A 301 -12.97 2.06 -27.37
C PRO A 301 -11.45 2.11 -27.57
N ASP A 302 -11.04 2.60 -28.74
CA ASP A 302 -9.64 2.80 -29.17
C ASP A 302 -8.84 3.69 -28.20
N ILE A 303 -9.52 4.69 -27.62
CA ILE A 303 -8.97 5.59 -26.61
C ILE A 303 -10.03 5.81 -25.52
N LYS A 304 -9.67 5.58 -24.25
CA LYS A 304 -10.58 5.81 -23.10
C LYS A 304 -10.69 7.28 -22.69
N GLN A 305 -10.07 8.19 -23.43
CA GLN A 305 -9.80 9.59 -23.04
C GLN A 305 -9.73 10.46 -24.30
N SER A 306 -10.25 11.69 -24.27
CA SER A 306 -10.20 12.59 -25.41
C SER A 306 -9.45 13.90 -25.15
N ASN A 307 -9.02 14.58 -26.23
CA ASN A 307 -8.16 15.77 -26.20
C ASN A 307 -8.89 17.03 -25.71
N ARG A 308 -8.42 17.65 -24.63
CA ARG A 308 -9.05 18.88 -24.09
C ARG A 308 -8.75 20.13 -24.93
N GLY A 309 -9.57 20.37 -25.96
CA GLY A 309 -9.62 21.61 -26.76
C GLY A 309 -8.63 21.66 -27.94
N PRO A 310 -8.62 22.74 -28.75
CA PRO A 310 -7.64 22.94 -29.80
C PRO A 310 -6.24 23.07 -29.19
N GLY A 311 -5.34 22.10 -29.44
CA GLY A 311 -4.02 22.10 -28.83
C GLY A 311 -3.28 20.77 -28.96
N THR A 312 -2.05 20.74 -28.41
CA THR A 312 -0.99 19.71 -28.60
C THR A 312 -1.28 18.32 -28.03
N GLY A 313 -2.53 17.99 -27.71
CA GLY A 313 -2.96 16.77 -27.04
C GLY A 313 -2.27 16.45 -25.70
N GLN A 314 -1.59 17.40 -25.06
CA GLN A 314 -0.92 17.19 -23.75
C GLN A 314 -1.90 17.06 -22.56
N ARG A 315 -3.21 17.06 -22.79
CA ARG A 315 -4.24 17.14 -21.74
C ARG A 315 -5.32 16.08 -21.95
N ILE A 316 -5.28 15.06 -21.11
CA ILE A 316 -6.32 14.02 -20.97
C ILE A 316 -7.37 14.46 -19.94
N ALA A 317 -8.59 13.93 -20.06
CA ALA A 317 -9.68 14.13 -19.10
C ALA A 317 -9.83 12.88 -18.22
N VAL A 318 -8.94 12.73 -17.22
CA VAL A 318 -9.01 11.61 -16.26
C VAL A 318 -9.26 12.16 -14.86
N PRO A 319 -10.37 11.76 -14.19
CA PRO A 319 -10.64 12.24 -12.84
C PRO A 319 -9.65 11.70 -11.79
N VAL A 320 -9.06 10.51 -11.99
CA VAL A 320 -8.13 9.85 -11.05
C VAL A 320 -7.08 9.04 -11.82
N ILE A 321 -5.79 9.21 -11.50
CA ILE A 321 -4.66 8.40 -12.02
C ILE A 321 -4.53 7.14 -11.18
#